data_AF-A0AAD9BZ49-F1
#
_entry.id   AF-A0AAD9BZ49-F1
#
_cell.length_a   1.000
_cell.length_b   1.000
_cell.length_c   1.000
_cell.angle_alpha   90.00
_cell.angle_beta   90.00
_cell.angle_gamma   90.00
#
_symmetry.space_group_name_H-M   'P 1'
#
loop_
_entity.id
_entity.type
_entity.pdbx_description
1 polymer ?
#
loop_
_entity_poly.entity_id
_entity_poly.type
_entity_poly.pdbx_seq_one_letter_code
_entity_poly.pdbx_strand_id
1 'polypeptide(L)'
;MSRLRTQLQPPPARLLRSEGVPVQVYERSVYSDRYIFALNMFELDCINSTEWAVYQDWHSLLVEQFGHQVELEGIIYLRAPPTTCLERLHRRGRAEEKGVELDYLEKLHVQHEKWLIEKSTETHFEKLKQIPVLQLDASVEFKSDPDVQEEFITKIKNFFSAL
;
A
#
# COMPACT_ATOMS: atom_id res chain seq x y z
N MET A 1 13.30 -6.75 4.85
CA MET A 1 12.54 -7.43 5.93
C MET A 1 11.10 -7.61 5.45
N SER A 2 10.39 -8.65 5.90
CA SER A 2 8.97 -8.88 5.54
C SER A 2 8.05 -7.77 6.10
N ARG A 3 6.98 -7.44 5.37
CA ARG A 3 5.96 -6.46 5.81
C ARG A 3 5.25 -6.91 7.08
N LEU A 4 4.93 -8.20 7.19
CA LEU A 4 4.37 -8.78 8.41
C LEU A 4 5.30 -8.53 9.61
N ARG A 5 6.59 -8.85 9.47
CA ARG A 5 7.56 -8.62 10.55
C ARG A 5 7.64 -7.13 10.94
N THR A 6 7.52 -6.23 9.97
CA THR A 6 7.55 -4.79 10.21
C THR A 6 6.31 -4.30 10.95
N GLN A 7 5.12 -4.81 10.60
CA GLN A 7 3.86 -4.46 11.28
C GLN A 7 3.74 -5.08 12.68
N LEU A 8 4.40 -6.20 12.94
CA LEU A 8 4.44 -6.83 14.28
C LEU A 8 5.50 -6.23 15.21
N GLN A 9 6.33 -5.31 14.73
CA GLN A 9 7.31 -4.67 15.62
C GLN A 9 6.59 -3.74 16.60
N PRO A 10 7.00 -3.74 17.88
CA PRO A 10 6.44 -2.83 18.86
C PRO A 10 6.69 -1.37 18.42
N PRO A 11 5.75 -0.45 18.69
CA PRO A 11 5.94 0.95 18.38
C PRO A 11 7.23 1.50 19.00
N PRO A 12 7.95 2.39 18.31
CA PRO A 12 9.16 2.99 18.86
C PRO A 12 8.86 3.71 20.18
N ALA A 13 9.76 3.61 21.17
CA ALA A 13 9.57 4.26 22.47
C ALA A 13 9.39 5.79 22.41
N ARG A 14 9.83 6.44 21.32
CA ARG A 14 9.56 7.86 21.06
C ARG A 14 8.07 8.12 20.79
N LEU A 15 7.41 7.21 20.08
CA LEU A 15 5.99 7.31 19.75
C LEU A 15 5.15 7.12 21.02
N LEU A 16 5.53 6.17 21.88
CA LEU A 16 4.87 5.94 23.18
C LEU A 16 4.99 7.11 24.16
N ARG A 17 5.90 8.06 23.90
CA ARG A 17 6.16 9.24 24.73
C ARG A 17 5.62 10.54 24.11
N SER A 18 4.89 10.48 22.99
CA SER A 18 4.33 11.69 22.39
C SER A 18 3.11 12.19 23.17
N GLU A 19 2.96 13.52 23.27
CA GLU A 19 1.82 14.15 23.95
C GLU A 19 0.49 14.04 23.17
N GLY A 20 0.53 13.63 21.91
CA GLY A 20 -0.65 13.41 21.05
C GLY A 20 -0.93 11.93 20.76
N VAL A 21 -1.99 11.66 19.99
CA VAL A 21 -2.34 10.31 19.53
C VAL A 21 -1.15 9.72 18.75
N PRO A 22 -0.57 8.60 19.20
CA PRO A 22 0.57 7.99 18.55
C PRO A 22 0.16 7.42 17.18
N VAL A 23 0.72 7.95 16.09
CA VAL A 23 0.48 7.45 14.73
C VAL A 23 1.67 6.65 14.23
N GLN A 24 1.42 5.42 13.78
CA GLN A 24 2.41 4.56 13.12
C GLN A 24 2.07 4.40 11.64
N VAL A 25 3.02 4.73 10.77
CA VAL A 25 2.84 4.68 9.31
C VAL A 25 3.69 3.57 8.73
N TYR A 26 3.11 2.80 7.82
CA TYR A 26 3.79 1.71 7.10
C TYR A 26 3.93 2.02 5.61
N GLU A 27 5.09 1.69 5.02
CA GLU A 27 5.23 1.70 3.57
C GLU A 27 4.57 0.44 3.00
N ARG A 28 3.37 0.61 2.43
CA ARG A 28 2.47 -0.47 2.03
C ARG A 28 2.00 -1.31 3.22
N SER A 29 1.46 -2.50 2.97
CA SER A 29 0.93 -3.41 4.00
C SER A 29 0.95 -4.87 3.56
N VAL A 30 0.73 -5.79 4.50
CA VAL A 30 0.46 -7.21 4.19
C VAL A 30 -0.70 -7.37 3.18
N TYR A 31 -1.69 -6.47 3.21
CA TYR A 31 -2.83 -6.52 2.30
C TYR A 31 -2.44 -6.20 0.85
N SER A 32 -1.59 -5.19 0.64
CA SER A 32 -1.08 -4.91 -0.70
C SER A 32 -0.21 -6.04 -1.25
N ASP A 33 0.46 -6.82 -0.39
CA ASP A 33 1.22 -7.99 -0.87
C ASP A 33 0.30 -9.00 -1.54
N ARG A 34 -0.86 -9.30 -0.94
CA ARG A 34 -1.83 -10.25 -1.49
C ARG A 34 -2.64 -9.66 -2.64
N TYR A 35 -3.31 -8.53 -2.40
CA TYR A 35 -4.34 -8.01 -3.29
C TYR A 35 -3.82 -7.18 -4.46
N ILE A 36 -2.55 -6.76 -4.42
CA ILE A 36 -1.90 -6.06 -5.53
C ILE A 36 -0.85 -6.97 -6.17
N PHE A 37 0.21 -7.32 -5.45
CA PHE A 37 1.38 -7.94 -6.08
C PHE A 37 1.17 -9.42 -6.37
N ALA A 38 0.77 -10.22 -5.38
CA ALA A 38 0.59 -11.65 -5.56
C ALA A 38 -0.59 -11.97 -6.50
N LEU A 39 -1.70 -11.23 -6.38
CA LEU A 39 -2.82 -11.31 -7.33
C LEU A 39 -2.38 -10.98 -8.76
N ASN A 40 -1.63 -9.89 -8.96
CA ASN A 40 -1.12 -9.54 -10.28
C ASN A 40 -0.15 -10.59 -10.84
N MET A 41 0.69 -11.21 -10.00
CA MET A 41 1.56 -12.31 -10.43
C MET A 41 0.76 -13.55 -10.85
N PHE A 42 -0.36 -13.83 -10.19
CA PHE A 42 -1.27 -14.91 -10.56
C PHE A 42 -1.98 -14.60 -11.89
N GLU A 43 -2.52 -13.38 -12.06
CA GLU A 43 -3.17 -12.95 -13.32
C GLU A 43 -2.20 -12.88 -14.52
N LEU A 44 -0.90 -12.73 -14.26
CA LEU A 44 0.16 -12.75 -15.28
C LEU A 44 0.72 -14.16 -15.56
N ASP A 45 0.10 -15.22 -15.02
CA ASP A 45 0.57 -16.61 -15.11
C ASP A 45 2.01 -16.82 -14.62
N CYS A 46 2.52 -15.91 -13.77
CA CYS A 46 3.86 -16.03 -13.18
C CYS A 46 3.88 -16.98 -11.98
N ILE A 47 2.72 -17.22 -11.37
CA ILE A 47 2.50 -18.27 -10.37
C ILE A 47 1.27 -19.08 -10.78
N ASN A 48 1.33 -20.39 -10.58
CA ASN A 48 0.23 -21.28 -10.96
C ASN A 48 -0.87 -21.34 -9.87
N SER A 49 -1.97 -22.01 -10.19
CA SER A 49 -3.12 -22.13 -9.27
C SER A 49 -2.79 -22.80 -7.94
N THR A 50 -1.82 -23.74 -7.91
CA THR A 50 -1.39 -24.41 -6.67
C THR A 50 -0.53 -23.48 -5.82
N GLU A 51 0.42 -22.78 -6.42
CA GLU A 51 1.24 -21.76 -5.74
C GLU A 51 0.37 -20.62 -5.19
N TRP A 52 -0.61 -20.17 -5.97
CA TRP A 52 -1.57 -19.17 -5.54
C TRP A 52 -2.44 -19.65 -4.38
N ALA A 53 -2.96 -20.88 -4.43
CA ALA A 53 -3.73 -21.45 -3.32
C ALA A 53 -2.90 -21.51 -2.03
N VAL A 54 -1.66 -22.04 -2.11
CA VAL A 54 -0.75 -22.12 -0.95
C VAL A 54 -0.43 -20.73 -0.40
N TYR A 55 -0.15 -19.74 -1.26
CA TYR A 55 0.10 -18.37 -0.82
C TYR A 55 -1.10 -17.77 -0.08
N GLN A 56 -2.31 -17.98 -0.62
CA GLN A 56 -3.54 -17.48 -0.01
C GLN A 56 -3.79 -18.12 1.36
N ASP A 57 -3.59 -19.43 1.51
CA ASP A 57 -3.76 -20.13 2.77
C ASP A 57 -2.79 -19.61 3.83
N TRP A 58 -1.50 -19.47 3.46
CA TRP A 58 -0.49 -18.91 4.36
C TRP A 58 -0.81 -17.47 4.76
N HIS A 59 -1.22 -16.64 3.81
CA HIS A 59 -1.57 -15.26 4.10
C HIS A 59 -2.80 -15.19 5.03
N SER A 60 -3.86 -15.95 4.74
CA SER A 60 -5.07 -16.00 5.57
C SER A 60 -4.73 -16.44 6.98
N LEU A 61 -3.96 -17.52 7.15
CA LEU A 61 -3.52 -18.01 8.45
C LEU A 61 -2.76 -16.93 9.23
N LEU A 62 -1.79 -16.26 8.61
CA LEU A 62 -0.98 -15.24 9.29
C LEU A 62 -1.82 -14.03 9.72
N VAL A 63 -2.74 -13.57 8.86
CA VAL A 63 -3.62 -12.45 9.21
C VAL A 63 -4.69 -12.87 10.22
N GLU A 64 -5.14 -14.12 10.26
CA GLU A 64 -6.02 -14.58 11.33
C GLU A 64 -5.30 -14.63 12.69
N GLN A 65 -4.06 -15.14 12.72
CA GLN A 65 -3.28 -15.25 13.95
C GLN A 65 -2.84 -13.87 14.48
N PHE A 66 -2.45 -12.97 13.59
CA PHE A 66 -1.84 -11.68 13.95
C PHE A 66 -2.71 -10.46 13.58
N GLY A 67 -3.94 -10.68 13.12
CA GLY A 67 -4.82 -9.66 12.53
C GLY A 67 -4.98 -8.43 13.40
N HIS A 68 -5.18 -8.63 14.70
CA HIS A 68 -5.32 -7.56 15.69
C HIS A 68 -4.09 -6.64 15.79
N GLN A 69 -2.90 -7.10 15.38
CA GLN A 69 -1.65 -6.30 15.41
C GLN A 69 -1.32 -5.68 14.05
N VAL A 70 -1.86 -6.23 12.96
CA VAL A 70 -1.59 -5.77 11.59
C VAL A 70 -2.77 -5.02 10.96
N GLU A 71 -3.84 -4.84 11.72
CA GLU A 71 -5.02 -4.07 11.35
C GLU A 71 -4.64 -2.61 11.04
N LEU A 72 -5.30 -2.04 10.04
CA LEU A 72 -5.07 -0.68 9.62
C LEU A 72 -6.30 0.16 9.95
N GLU A 73 -6.09 1.37 10.48
CA GLU A 73 -7.15 2.34 10.76
C GLU A 73 -7.46 3.22 9.54
N GLY A 74 -6.49 3.39 8.64
CA GLY A 74 -6.63 4.19 7.43
C GLY A 74 -5.58 3.85 6.38
N ILE A 75 -5.86 4.16 5.12
CA ILE A 75 -4.93 3.99 4.01
C ILE A 75 -4.69 5.34 3.33
N ILE A 76 -3.43 5.68 3.08
CA ILE A 76 -3.06 6.82 2.24
C ILE A 76 -2.63 6.27 0.87
N TYR A 77 -3.41 6.58 -0.16
CA TYR A 77 -3.14 6.17 -1.53
C TYR A 77 -2.49 7.31 -2.32
N LEU A 78 -1.19 7.15 -2.60
CA LEU A 78 -0.43 8.04 -3.50
C LEU A 78 -0.70 7.63 -4.95
N ARG A 79 -1.71 8.26 -5.56
CA ARG A 79 -2.16 7.92 -6.92
C ARG A 79 -1.37 8.70 -7.95
N ALA A 80 -0.70 8.01 -8.87
CA ALA A 80 -0.02 8.62 -10.01
C ALA A 80 -0.22 7.78 -11.28
N PRO A 81 -0.21 8.40 -12.47
CA PRO A 81 -0.28 7.68 -13.74
C PRO A 81 0.90 6.69 -13.90
N PRO A 82 0.69 5.54 -14.57
CA PRO A 82 1.75 4.57 -14.86
C PRO A 82 2.96 5.19 -15.58
N THR A 83 2.73 6.15 -16.48
CA THR A 83 3.78 6.89 -17.19
C THR A 83 4.66 7.69 -16.23
N THR A 84 4.06 8.43 -15.30
CA THR A 84 4.79 9.15 -14.24
C THR A 84 5.58 8.20 -13.35
N CYS A 85 5.01 7.03 -13.02
CA CYS A 85 5.69 6.00 -12.25
C CYS A 85 6.92 5.44 -13.00
N LEU A 86 6.79 5.18 -14.30
CA LEU A 86 7.88 4.69 -15.15
C LEU A 86 9.04 5.70 -15.24
N GLU A 87 8.72 6.98 -15.46
CA GLU A 87 9.72 8.06 -15.47
C GLU A 87 10.49 8.14 -14.14
N ARG A 88 9.78 8.03 -13.01
CA ARG A 88 10.38 8.04 -11.67
C ARG A 88 11.23 6.79 -11.41
N LEU A 89 10.81 5.64 -11.92
CA LEU A 89 11.57 4.38 -11.85
C LEU A 89 12.89 4.52 -12.63
N HIS A 90 12.84 5.03 -13.86
CA HIS A 90 14.05 5.30 -14.65
C HIS A 90 14.97 6.31 -13.98
N ARG A 91 14.43 7.40 -13.43
CA ARG A 91 15.21 8.41 -12.69
C ARG A 91 15.89 7.83 -11.45
N ARG A 92 15.26 6.86 -10.78
CA ARG A 92 15.81 6.19 -9.60
C ARG A 92 16.98 5.25 -9.94
N GLY A 93 16.98 4.67 -11.13
CA GLY A 93 18.15 3.95 -11.68
C GLY A 93 18.52 2.64 -10.99
N ARG A 94 17.56 1.97 -10.32
CA ARG A 94 17.78 0.65 -9.70
C ARG A 94 17.99 -0.42 -10.78
N ALA A 95 19.00 -1.27 -10.60
CA ALA A 95 19.37 -2.27 -11.61
C ALA A 95 18.29 -3.35 -11.76
N GLU A 96 17.69 -3.73 -10.64
CA GLU A 96 16.62 -4.73 -10.53
C GLU A 96 15.28 -4.28 -11.14
N GLU A 97 15.11 -2.98 -11.40
CA GLU A 97 13.88 -2.42 -11.97
C GLU A 97 14.01 -2.12 -13.47
N LYS A 98 15.18 -2.30 -14.09
CA LYS A 98 15.43 -1.92 -15.51
C LYS A 98 14.56 -2.66 -16.53
N GLY A 99 14.04 -3.83 -16.20
CA GLY A 99 13.17 -4.62 -17.08
C GLY A 99 11.68 -4.37 -16.88
N VAL A 100 11.30 -3.39 -16.05
CA VAL A 100 9.90 -3.08 -15.79
C VAL A 100 9.32 -2.27 -16.95
N GLU A 101 8.37 -2.86 -17.64
CA GLU A 101 7.65 -2.25 -18.76
C GLU A 101 6.42 -1.46 -18.30
N LEU A 102 5.96 -0.54 -19.16
CA LEU A 102 4.76 0.26 -18.88
C LEU A 102 3.51 -0.61 -18.64
N ASP A 103 3.31 -1.67 -19.43
CA ASP A 103 2.18 -2.61 -19.31
C ASP A 103 2.10 -3.23 -17.90
N TYR A 104 3.24 -3.55 -17.30
CA TYR A 104 3.27 -4.06 -15.93
C TYR A 104 2.79 -3.01 -14.92
N LEU A 105 3.21 -1.75 -15.08
CA LEU A 105 2.77 -0.66 -14.22
C LEU A 105 1.29 -0.32 -14.40
N GLU A 106 0.77 -0.44 -15.63
CA GLU A 106 -0.66 -0.29 -15.92
C GLU A 106 -1.50 -1.35 -15.22
N LYS A 107 -1.07 -2.63 -15.25
CA LYS A 107 -1.73 -3.71 -14.52
C LYS A 107 -1.73 -3.48 -13.01
N LEU A 108 -0.58 -3.11 -12.45
CA LEU A 108 -0.50 -2.73 -11.04
C LEU A 108 -1.42 -1.55 -10.71
N HIS A 109 -1.49 -0.53 -11.57
CA HIS A 109 -2.37 0.62 -11.37
C HIS A 109 -3.84 0.18 -11.33
N VAL A 110 -4.28 -0.65 -12.28
CA VAL A 110 -5.63 -1.22 -12.29
C VAL A 110 -5.96 -1.95 -10.98
N GLN A 111 -5.03 -2.73 -10.44
CA GLN A 111 -5.26 -3.40 -9.15
C GLN A 111 -5.41 -2.42 -7.99
N HIS A 112 -4.65 -1.32 -7.97
CA HIS A 112 -4.83 -0.28 -6.95
C HIS A 112 -6.16 0.44 -7.09
N GLU A 113 -6.60 0.74 -8.32
CA GLU A 113 -7.90 1.39 -8.57
C GLU A 113 -9.06 0.48 -8.13
N LYS A 114 -9.03 -0.80 -8.52
CA LYS A 114 -10.03 -1.80 -8.09
C LYS A 114 -10.12 -1.92 -6.57
N TRP A 115 -8.97 -1.95 -5.89
CA TRP A 115 -8.93 -2.16 -4.44
C TRP A 115 -9.25 -0.90 -3.63
N LEU A 116 -8.66 0.23 -3.98
CA LEU A 116 -8.66 1.43 -3.14
C LEU A 116 -9.74 2.43 -3.53
N ILE A 117 -10.16 2.46 -4.80
CA ILE A 117 -11.15 3.40 -5.33
C ILE A 117 -12.50 2.72 -5.55
N GLU A 118 -12.55 1.69 -6.41
CA GLU A 118 -13.80 1.04 -6.81
C GLU A 118 -14.35 0.10 -5.74
N LYS A 119 -13.49 -0.36 -4.81
CA LYS A 119 -13.81 -1.36 -3.79
C LYS A 119 -14.38 -2.66 -4.40
N SER A 120 -13.93 -3.00 -5.61
CA SER A 120 -14.40 -4.16 -6.39
C SER A 120 -13.54 -5.41 -6.17
N THR A 121 -12.32 -5.27 -5.63
CA THR A 121 -11.46 -6.39 -5.26
C THR A 121 -12.09 -7.23 -4.14
N GLU A 122 -12.22 -8.53 -4.36
CA GLU A 122 -12.71 -9.46 -3.34
C GLU A 122 -11.70 -9.59 -2.19
N THR A 123 -12.06 -9.03 -1.04
CA THR A 123 -11.26 -9.12 0.19
C THR A 123 -11.89 -10.08 1.17
N HIS A 124 -11.05 -10.91 1.80
CA HIS A 124 -11.44 -11.91 2.77
C HIS A 124 -11.55 -11.35 4.20
N PHE A 125 -11.33 -10.04 4.36
CA PHE A 125 -11.34 -9.36 5.64
C PHE A 125 -12.36 -8.21 5.57
N GLU A 126 -13.52 -8.38 6.20
CA GLU A 126 -14.64 -7.46 6.08
C GLU A 126 -14.28 -6.03 6.51
N LYS A 127 -13.40 -5.90 7.52
CA LYS A 127 -12.91 -4.60 7.98
C LYS A 127 -12.21 -3.81 6.88
N LEU A 128 -11.46 -4.47 5.96
CA LEU A 128 -10.75 -3.77 4.88
C LEU A 128 -11.68 -3.00 3.95
N LYS A 129 -12.93 -3.46 3.79
CA LYS A 129 -13.92 -2.78 2.95
C LYS A 129 -14.35 -1.43 3.53
N GLN A 130 -14.27 -1.29 4.85
CA GLN A 130 -14.73 -0.12 5.58
C GLN A 130 -13.59 0.86 5.92
N ILE A 131 -12.33 0.47 5.68
CA ILE A 131 -11.19 1.33 6.00
C ILE A 131 -11.23 2.61 5.15
N PRO A 132 -11.16 3.79 5.79
CA PRO A 132 -11.10 5.05 5.07
C PRO A 132 -9.81 5.16 4.26
N VAL A 133 -9.93 5.72 3.05
CA VAL A 133 -8.81 5.90 2.12
C VAL A 133 -8.66 7.38 1.80
N LEU A 134 -7.50 7.95 2.15
CA LEU A 134 -7.10 9.28 1.68
C LEU A 134 -6.38 9.14 0.34
N GLN A 135 -6.98 9.68 -0.72
CA GLN A 135 -6.31 9.80 -2.02
C GLN A 135 -5.49 11.09 -2.09
N LEU A 136 -4.22 10.97 -2.48
CA LEU A 136 -3.35 12.09 -2.81
C LEU A 136 -2.89 11.96 -4.27
N ASP A 137 -3.01 13.04 -5.03
CA ASP A 137 -2.58 13.07 -6.43
C ASP A 137 -1.06 13.21 -6.52
N ALA A 138 -0.36 12.09 -6.54
CA ALA A 138 1.08 12.05 -6.65
C ALA A 138 1.59 12.30 -8.08
N SER A 139 0.77 12.77 -9.03
CA SER A 139 1.24 13.19 -10.37
C SER A 139 1.97 14.54 -10.34
N VAL A 140 1.63 15.42 -9.39
CA VAL A 140 2.25 16.75 -9.24
C VAL A 140 3.69 16.66 -8.70
N GLU A 141 4.48 17.72 -8.91
CA GLU A 141 5.88 17.78 -8.47
C GLU A 141 6.00 18.10 -6.97
N PHE A 142 5.94 17.06 -6.14
CA PHE A 142 6.03 17.20 -4.69
C PHE A 142 7.44 17.58 -4.18
N LYS A 143 8.52 17.18 -4.86
CA LYS A 143 9.87 17.27 -4.27
C LYS A 143 10.38 18.70 -4.17
N SER A 144 10.03 19.55 -5.14
CA SER A 144 10.50 20.93 -5.23
C SER A 144 9.43 21.99 -5.00
N ASP A 145 8.16 21.60 -4.84
CA ASP A 145 7.03 22.51 -4.66
C ASP A 145 6.60 22.55 -3.17
N PRO A 146 6.91 23.63 -2.43
CA PRO A 146 6.52 23.75 -1.02
C PRO A 146 5.02 23.84 -0.81
N ASP A 147 4.27 24.41 -1.76
CA ASP A 147 2.83 24.61 -1.63
C ASP A 147 2.12 23.24 -1.70
N VAL A 148 2.54 22.38 -2.63
CA VAL A 148 2.08 20.99 -2.72
C VAL A 148 2.44 20.19 -1.46
N GLN A 149 3.64 20.40 -0.91
CA GLN A 149 4.06 19.74 0.33
C GLN A 149 3.15 20.14 1.50
N GLU A 150 2.89 21.43 1.67
CA GLU A 150 2.00 21.94 2.71
C GLU A 150 0.57 21.43 2.55
N GLU A 151 0.06 21.40 1.31
CA GLU A 151 -1.25 20.84 1.00
C GLU A 151 -1.36 19.37 1.42
N PHE A 152 -0.38 18.54 1.05
CA PHE A 152 -0.36 17.12 1.37
C PHE A 152 -0.30 16.89 2.88
N ILE A 153 0.58 17.61 3.57
CA ILE A 153 0.70 17.52 5.03
C ILE A 153 -0.60 17.94 5.71
N THR A 154 -1.28 18.97 5.21
CA THR A 154 -2.57 19.41 5.74
C THR A 154 -3.65 18.35 5.56
N LYS A 155 -3.75 17.77 4.35
CA LYS A 155 -4.69 16.66 4.07
C LYS A 155 -4.43 15.44 4.96
N ILE A 156 -3.16 15.06 5.15
CA ILE A 156 -2.78 13.93 6.01
C ILE A 156 -3.10 14.20 7.48
N LYS A 157 -2.83 15.41 8.00
CA LYS A 157 -3.17 15.78 9.39
C LYS A 157 -4.68 15.75 9.63
N ASN A 158 -5.46 16.28 8.71
CA ASN A 158 -6.92 16.26 8.78
C ASN A 158 -7.44 14.82 8.74
N PHE A 159 -6.86 13.97 7.89
CA PHE A 159 -7.19 12.56 7.82
C PHE A 159 -6.90 11.85 9.14
N PHE A 160 -5.70 12.02 9.72
CA PHE A 160 -5.37 11.41 11.03
C PHE A 160 -6.25 11.89 12.18
N SER A 161 -6.77 13.12 12.10
CA SER A 161 -7.66 13.66 13.13
C SER A 161 -9.11 13.19 12.98
N ALA A 162 -9.46 12.58 11.84
CA ALA A 162 -10.79 12.07 11.52
C ALA A 162 -10.91 10.55 11.70
N LEU A 163 -9.80 9.85 11.93
CA LEU A 163 -9.73 8.43 12.32
C LEU A 163 -10.05 8.30 13.81
#